data_AF-A0AAC9RTG7-F1
#
_entry.id   AF-A0AAC9RTG7-F1
#
_cell.length_a   1.000
_cell.length_b   1.000
_cell.length_c   1.000
_cell.angle_alpha   90.00
_cell.angle_beta   90.00
_cell.angle_gamma   90.00
#
_symmetry.space_group_name_H-M   'P 1'
#
loop_
_entity.id
_entity.type
_entity.pdbx_description
1 polymer ?
#
loop_
_entity_poly.entity_id
_entity_poly.type
_entity_poly.pdbx_seq_one_letter_code
_entity_poly.pdbx_strand_id
1 'polypeptide(L)' 'MTEFKKSIQKLLDSDVSGYRIFKDTGISQARISDLRRGVRELGGISLDTAEKLYNYQKQLERENK' A
#
# COMPACT_ATOMS: atom_id res chain seq x y z
N MET A 1 -0.77 6.97 -15.11
CA MET A 1 -0.35 6.26 -13.87
C MET A 1 0.30 4.94 -14.28
N THR A 2 1.49 4.61 -13.75
CA THR A 2 2.19 3.34 -14.07
C THR A 2 1.51 2.13 -13.40
N GLU A 3 1.70 0.92 -13.92
CA GLU A 3 1.14 -0.32 -13.31
C GLU A 3 1.60 -0.52 -11.86
N PHE A 4 2.83 -0.10 -11.55
CA PHE A 4 3.36 -0.08 -10.19
C PHE A 4 2.51 0.81 -9.25
N LYS A 5 2.28 2.07 -9.65
CA LYS A 5 1.46 3.01 -8.87
C LYS A 5 0.00 2.55 -8.77
N LYS A 6 -0.58 2.00 -9.84
CA LYS A 6 -1.96 1.45 -9.83
C LYS A 6 -2.11 0.30 -8.83
N SER A 7 -1.12 -0.58 -8.74
CA SER A 7 -1.15 -1.70 -7.78
C SER A 7 -1.15 -1.19 -6.34
N ILE A 8 -0.31 -0.21 -6.02
CA ILE A 8 -0.31 0.40 -4.68
C ILE A 8 -1.63 1.12 -4.41
N GLN A 9 -2.18 1.85 -5.38
CA GLN A 9 -3.46 2.52 -5.24
C GLN A 9 -4.60 1.53 -4.95
N LYS A 10 -4.64 0.40 -5.65
CA LYS A 10 -5.60 -0.68 -5.39
C LYS A 10 -5.53 -1.21 -3.95
N LEU A 11 -4.34 -1.31 -3.36
CA LEU A 11 -4.18 -1.67 -1.95
C LEU A 11 -4.72 -0.58 -1.03
N LEU A 12 -4.41 0.68 -1.31
CA LEU A 12 -4.85 1.81 -0.51
C LEU A 12 -6.38 1.93 -0.52
N ASP A 13 -7.02 1.66 -1.65
CA ASP A 13 -8.48 1.69 -1.81
C ASP A 13 -9.18 0.41 -1.34
N SER A 14 -8.44 -0.62 -0.93
CA SER A 14 -9.00 -1.89 -0.47
C SER A 14 -9.49 -1.86 0.98
N ASP A 15 -10.36 -2.81 1.32
CA ASP A 15 -10.84 -3.05 2.69
C ASP A 15 -9.80 -3.68 3.62
N VAL A 16 -8.57 -3.93 3.13
CA VAL A 16 -7.50 -4.44 3.99
C VAL A 16 -7.22 -3.42 5.10
N SER A 17 -7.31 -3.87 6.34
CA SER A 17 -7.12 -2.96 7.47
C SER A 17 -5.69 -2.42 7.53
N GLY A 18 -5.53 -1.16 7.95
CA GLY A 18 -4.20 -0.58 8.16
C GLY A 18 -3.36 -1.40 9.15
N TYR A 19 -4.00 -2.00 10.16
CA TYR A 19 -3.35 -2.93 11.09
C TYR A 19 -2.76 -4.16 10.39
N ARG A 20 -3.50 -4.79 9.48
CA ARG A 20 -3.00 -5.96 8.74
C ARG A 20 -1.82 -5.58 7.84
N ILE A 21 -1.95 -4.47 7.10
CA ILE A 21 -0.84 -3.96 6.26
C ILE A 21 0.39 -3.67 7.14
N PHE A 22 0.21 -3.06 8.32
CA PHE A 22 1.32 -2.83 9.26
C PHE A 22 1.97 -4.14 9.72
N LYS A 23 1.19 -5.14 10.11
CA LYS A 23 1.71 -6.43 10.57
C LYS A 23 2.54 -7.14 9.50
N ASP A 24 2.14 -7.02 8.25
CA ASP A 24 2.76 -7.76 7.15
C ASP A 24 3.92 -6.98 6.49
N THR A 25 3.86 -5.64 6.49
CA THR A 25 4.83 -4.78 5.78
C THR A 25 5.74 -3.96 6.71
N GLY A 26 5.39 -3.81 7.98
CA GLY A 26 6.05 -2.91 8.93
C GLY A 26 5.76 -1.42 8.72
N ILE A 27 4.95 -1.04 7.72
CA ILE A 27 4.59 0.35 7.46
C ILE A 27 3.55 0.81 8.49
N SER A 28 3.82 1.91 9.18
CA SER A 28 2.93 2.38 10.24
C SER A 28 1.50 2.65 9.75
N GLN A 29 0.52 2.34 10.61
CA GLN A 29 -0.90 2.57 10.32
C GLN A 29 -1.20 4.05 10.04
N ALA A 30 -0.51 4.96 10.73
CA ALA A 30 -0.61 6.40 10.48
C ALA A 30 -0.19 6.74 9.04
N ARG A 31 0.93 6.18 8.56
CA ARG A 31 1.40 6.41 7.19
C ARG A 31 0.43 5.84 6.15
N ILE A 32 -0.13 4.66 6.39
CA ILE A 32 -1.17 4.08 5.53
C ILE A 32 -2.42 4.97 5.51
N SER A 33 -2.84 5.47 6.68
CA SER A 33 -3.98 6.36 6.80
C SER A 33 -3.76 7.70 6.09
N ASP A 34 -2.56 8.29 6.18
CA ASP A 34 -2.22 9.53 5.48
C ASP A 34 -2.31 9.35 3.96
N LEU A 35 -1.82 8.21 3.46
CA LEU A 35 -1.87 7.88 2.03
C LEU A 35 -3.32 7.69 1.54
N ARG A 36 -4.15 6.98 2.32
CA ARG A 36 -5.58 6.79 2.02
C ARG A 36 -6.36 8.10 1.99
N ARG A 37 -6.02 9.03 2.88
CA ARG A 37 -6.68 10.34 2.99
C ARG A 37 -6.14 11.37 1.99
N GLY A 38 -5.10 11.02 1.22
CA GLY A 38 -4.44 11.97 0.31
C GLY A 38 -3.66 13.08 1.02
N VAL A 39 -3.44 12.97 2.33
CA VAL A 39 -2.57 13.92 3.09
C VAL A 39 -1.14 13.84 2.58
N ARG A 40 -0.73 12.66 2.12
CA ARG A 40 0.54 12.43 1.43
C ARG A 40 0.26 11.82 0.06
N GLU A 41 0.86 12.40 -0.97
CA GLU A 41 0.75 11.84 -2.31
C GLU A 41 1.61 10.58 -2.47
N LEU A 42 1.09 9.60 -3.21
CA LEU A 42 1.83 8.38 -3.58
C LEU A 42 3.13 8.69 -4.35
N GLY A 43 3.21 9.85 -5.03
CA GLY A 43 4.42 10.29 -5.71
C GLY A 43 5.55 10.72 -4.77
N GLY A 44 5.25 11.02 -3.50
CA GLY A 44 6.19 11.59 -2.53
C GLY A 44 6.67 10.62 -1.45
N ILE A 45 6.38 9.32 -1.57
CA ILE A 45 6.86 8.31 -0.61
C ILE A 45 8.24 7.78 -0.99
N SER A 46 8.98 7.28 0.00
CA SER A 46 10.27 6.61 -0.24
C SER A 46 10.08 5.32 -1.03
N LEU A 47 11.09 4.98 -1.86
CA LEU A 47 11.12 3.77 -2.68
C LEU A 47 10.84 2.50 -1.86
N ASP A 48 11.49 2.34 -0.70
CA ASP A 48 11.27 1.19 0.21
C ASP A 48 9.79 1.02 0.62
N THR A 49 9.11 2.13 0.95
CA THR A 49 7.67 2.10 1.28
C THR A 49 6.84 1.71 0.06
N ALA A 50 7.18 2.24 -1.11
CA ALA A 50 6.47 1.92 -2.35
C ALA A 50 6.62 0.44 -2.73
N GLU A 51 7.84 -0.11 -2.66
CA GLU A 51 8.14 -1.51 -2.93
C GLU A 51 7.41 -2.45 -1.98
N LYS A 52 7.41 -2.16 -0.68
CA LYS A 52 6.67 -2.95 0.33
C LYS A 52 5.18 -3.00 0.05
N LEU A 53 4.55 -1.85 -0.24
CA LEU A 53 3.12 -1.79 -0.56
C LEU A 53 2.80 -2.52 -1.88
N TYR A 54 3.66 -2.36 -2.89
CA TYR A 54 3.50 -3.03 -4.17
C TYR A 54 3.57 -4.56 -4.02
N ASN A 55 4.62 -5.05 -3.35
CA ASN A 55 4.83 -6.48 -3.12
C ASN A 55 3.68 -7.08 -2.32
N TYR A 56 3.19 -6.38 -1.32
CA TYR A 56 2.05 -6.80 -0.52
C TYR A 56 0.78 -6.94 -1.37
N GLN A 57 0.47 -5.96 -2.23
CA GLN A 57 -0.65 -6.09 -3.16
C GLN A 57 -0.50 -7.31 -4.08
N LYS A 58 0.71 -7.57 -4.59
CA LYS A 58 0.97 -8.74 -5.45
C LYS A 58 0.85 -10.06 -4.71
N GLN A 59 1.17 -10.09 -3.43
CA GLN A 59 0.93 -11.26 -2.59
C GLN A 59 -0.57 -11.53 -2.42
N LEU A 60 -1.36 -10.50 -2.09
CA LEU A 60 -2.83 -10.63 -1.99
C LEU A 60 -3.47 -11.12 -3.29
N GLU A 61 -2.96 -10.69 -4.45
CA GLU A 61 -3.44 -11.16 -5.77
C GLU A 61 -3.10 -12.62 -6.06
N ARG A 62 -2.02 -13.14 -5.47
CA ARG A 62 -1.62 -14.56 -5.60
C ARG A 62 -2.39 -15.45 -4.65
N GLU A 63 -2.72 -14.97 -3.45
CA GLU A 63 -3.49 -15.71 -2.43
C GLU A 63 -4.97 -15.82 -2.78
N ASN A 64 -5.52 -14.90 -3.57
CA ASN A 64 -6.91 -14.92 -4.03
C ASN A 64 -7.12 -15.68 -5.36
N LYS A 65 -6.14 -16.46 -5.79
CA LYS A 65 -6.20 -17.36 -6.97
C LYS A 65 -6.35 -18.80 -6.52
#